data_AF-A0AAU7KYS8-F1
#
_entry.id   AF-A0AAU7KYS8-F1
#
_cell.length_a   1.000
_cell.length_b   1.000
_cell.length_c   1.000
_cell.angle_alpha   90.00
_cell.angle_beta   90.00
_cell.angle_gamma   90.00
#
_symmetry.space_group_name_H-M   'P 1'
#
loop_
_entity.id
_entity.type
_entity.pdbx_description
1 polymer ?
#
loop_
_entity_poly.entity_id
_entity_poly.type
_entity_poly.pdbx_seq_one_letter_code
_entity_poly.pdbx_strand_id
1 'polypeptide(L)'
;MTTTDQQQHLADPVDLLSSVKQFPVPVSVKALSQEKASARLDQAITDYREKRDELANANETLEKLRKTHRALLERSKAAEKAWKQDFMSSHGKQSKSVLEHQKQQAESRVQAEQHEDMIRLLEPKVEQLQLLTALARQTYESAAQAAKEVHAYSALLQNMQELATAEQAQAVRDCLEPMFEHVAIETCNDPLYMAHFGVDTSKRLGRGFLSQLTQEENQQVNHDIEKRQLAAIGALFLKLLPLPNDCDEHQAVIPALSCEIPREAIQNSMATVRRLKELEAALARVSA
;
A
#
# COMPACT_ATOMS: atom_id res chain seq x y z
N MET A 1 33.29 47.01 -16.39
CA MET A 1 33.45 45.58 -16.06
C MET A 1 33.36 45.44 -14.56
N THR A 2 32.20 45.01 -14.07
CA THR A 2 32.02 44.37 -12.76
C THR A 2 30.60 43.80 -12.77
N THR A 3 30.50 42.54 -13.18
CA THR A 3 29.33 41.67 -13.01
C THR A 3 29.22 41.35 -11.53
N THR A 4 28.12 41.72 -10.90
CA THR A 4 27.77 41.28 -9.54
C THR A 4 26.88 40.06 -9.68
N ASP A 5 27.46 38.88 -9.41
CA ASP A 5 26.73 37.63 -9.20
C ASP A 5 25.78 37.80 -8.02
N GLN A 6 24.48 37.89 -8.29
CA GLN A 6 23.45 37.52 -7.33
C GLN A 6 23.13 36.03 -7.53
N GLN A 7 23.82 35.18 -6.78
CA GLN A 7 23.34 33.83 -6.53
C GLN A 7 22.02 33.94 -5.77
N GLN A 8 20.91 33.81 -6.50
CA GLN A 8 19.61 33.49 -5.92
C GLN A 8 19.74 32.10 -5.29
N HIS A 9 19.83 32.07 -3.97
CA HIS A 9 19.54 30.87 -3.19
C HIS A 9 18.11 30.45 -3.53
N LEU A 10 17.96 29.44 -4.38
CA LEU A 10 16.72 28.69 -4.54
C LEU A 10 16.41 28.07 -3.17
N ALA A 11 15.42 28.63 -2.48
CA ALA A 11 14.85 28.02 -1.29
C ALA A 11 14.38 26.60 -1.63
N ASP A 12 14.60 25.65 -0.73
CA ASP A 12 14.10 24.28 -0.90
C ASP A 12 12.58 24.35 -1.19
N PRO A 13 12.05 23.53 -2.14
CA PRO A 13 10.63 23.53 -2.51
C PRO A 13 9.68 23.40 -1.31
N VAL A 14 10.16 22.79 -0.23
CA VAL A 14 9.47 22.55 1.03
C VAL A 14 9.23 23.85 1.81
N ASP A 15 10.14 24.83 1.75
CA ASP A 15 10.05 26.08 2.51
C ASP A 15 8.99 27.04 1.96
N LEU A 16 8.84 27.11 0.63
CA LEU A 16 7.79 27.92 -0.03
C LEU A 16 6.38 27.42 0.32
N LEU A 17 6.19 26.12 0.49
CA LEU A 17 4.89 25.50 0.78
C LEU A 17 4.51 25.57 2.25
N SER A 18 5.49 25.69 3.15
CA SER A 18 5.24 25.90 4.58
C SER A 18 4.46 27.20 4.86
N SER A 19 4.54 28.16 3.95
CA SER A 19 3.78 29.42 4.00
C SER A 19 2.31 29.26 3.58
N VAL A 20 1.99 28.22 2.79
CA VAL A 20 0.62 27.94 2.31
C VAL A 20 -0.07 27.03 3.32
N LYS A 21 -0.64 27.64 4.38
CA LYS A 21 -1.34 26.94 5.48
C LYS A 21 -2.48 26.00 5.01
N GLN A 22 -2.93 26.12 3.76
CA GLN A 22 -4.08 25.41 3.21
C GLN A 22 -3.73 24.17 2.37
N PHE A 23 -2.46 23.85 2.10
CA PHE A 23 -2.13 22.68 1.27
C PHE A 23 -1.97 21.41 2.14
N PRO A 24 -2.89 20.42 2.02
CA PRO A 24 -2.79 19.20 2.80
C PRO A 24 -1.60 18.37 2.31
N VAL A 25 -0.52 18.34 3.08
CA VAL A 25 0.65 17.51 2.78
C VAL A 25 0.42 16.08 3.31
N PRO A 26 0.43 15.04 2.45
CA PRO A 26 0.33 13.65 2.88
C PRO A 26 1.37 13.30 3.94
N VAL A 27 1.02 12.40 4.87
CA VAL A 27 1.93 11.98 5.96
C VAL A 27 3.21 11.35 5.39
N SER A 28 3.10 10.61 4.30
CA SER A 28 4.20 10.01 3.53
C SER A 28 5.20 11.06 3.05
N VAL A 29 4.73 12.16 2.48
CA VAL A 29 5.54 13.31 2.01
C VAL A 29 6.24 14.03 3.15
N LYS A 30 5.57 14.18 4.30
CA LYS A 30 6.21 14.77 5.50
C LYS A 30 7.33 13.88 6.05
N ALA A 31 7.21 12.56 5.87
CA ALA A 31 8.11 11.59 6.46
C ALA A 31 9.27 11.16 5.54
N LEU A 32 9.11 11.27 4.22
CA LEU A 32 10.04 10.70 3.24
C LEU A 32 10.34 11.65 2.09
N SER A 33 11.63 11.71 1.73
CA SER A 33 12.05 12.24 0.43
C SER A 33 11.75 11.23 -0.68
N GLN A 34 11.73 11.70 -1.93
CA GLN A 34 11.51 10.86 -3.11
C GLN A 34 12.48 9.67 -3.19
N GLU A 35 13.77 9.92 -2.98
CA GLU A 35 14.81 8.87 -2.96
C GLU A 35 14.59 7.84 -1.84
N LYS A 36 14.16 8.30 -0.65
CA LYS A 36 13.87 7.39 0.47
C LYS A 36 12.62 6.57 0.21
N ALA A 37 11.63 7.14 -0.47
CA ALA A 37 10.40 6.45 -0.81
C ALA A 37 10.65 5.37 -1.89
N SER A 38 11.45 5.67 -2.92
CA SER A 38 11.86 4.67 -3.92
C SER A 38 12.72 3.56 -3.31
N ALA A 39 13.74 3.90 -2.51
CA ALA A 39 14.59 2.90 -1.88
C ALA A 39 13.81 1.97 -0.94
N ARG A 40 12.82 2.51 -0.20
CA ARG A 40 11.92 1.68 0.64
C ARG A 40 11.03 0.76 -0.18
N LEU A 41 10.54 1.23 -1.32
CA LEU A 41 9.76 0.40 -2.24
C LEU A 41 10.62 -0.74 -2.80
N ASP A 42 11.84 -0.45 -3.26
CA ASP A 42 12.76 -1.46 -3.80
C ASP A 42 13.13 -2.53 -2.75
N GLN A 43 13.38 -2.10 -1.52
CA GLN A 43 13.62 -3.03 -0.40
C GLN A 43 12.39 -3.91 -0.15
N ALA A 44 11.20 -3.32 -0.06
CA ALA A 44 9.97 -4.07 0.20
C ALA A 44 9.62 -5.04 -0.94
N ILE A 45 9.91 -4.67 -2.19
CA ILE A 45 9.78 -5.57 -3.35
C ILE A 45 10.72 -6.77 -3.21
N THR A 46 11.98 -6.51 -2.85
CA THR A 46 13.00 -7.56 -2.68
C THR A 46 12.60 -8.51 -1.56
N ASP A 47 12.28 -7.98 -0.38
CA ASP A 47 11.85 -8.76 0.79
C ASP A 47 10.61 -9.61 0.49
N TYR A 48 9.61 -9.04 -0.20
CA TYR A 48 8.40 -9.78 -0.57
C TYR A 48 8.70 -10.90 -1.57
N ARG A 49 9.55 -10.66 -2.58
CA ARG A 49 9.93 -11.69 -3.56
C ARG A 49 10.67 -12.85 -2.92
N GLU A 50 11.64 -12.57 -2.06
CA GLU A 50 12.38 -13.59 -1.34
C GLU A 50 11.45 -14.49 -0.51
N LYS A 51 10.55 -13.87 0.28
CA LYS A 51 9.59 -14.63 1.10
C LYS A 51 8.59 -15.41 0.27
N ARG A 52 8.12 -14.83 -0.84
CA ARG A 52 7.23 -15.47 -1.80
C ARG A 52 7.88 -16.70 -2.44
N ASP A 53 9.15 -16.61 -2.81
CA ASP A 53 9.87 -17.74 -3.42
C ASP A 53 10.18 -18.84 -2.39
N GLU A 54 10.56 -18.47 -1.15
CA GLU A 54 10.68 -19.41 -0.03
C GLU A 54 9.36 -20.15 0.22
N LEU A 55 8.24 -19.43 0.26
CA LEU A 55 6.90 -19.99 0.48
C LEU A 55 6.50 -20.93 -0.67
N ALA A 56 6.72 -20.53 -1.93
CA ALA A 56 6.39 -21.35 -3.10
C ALA A 56 7.11 -22.70 -3.03
N ASN A 57 8.41 -22.68 -2.77
CA ASN A 57 9.25 -23.88 -2.69
C ASN A 57 8.84 -24.79 -1.52
N ALA A 58 8.61 -24.22 -0.34
CA ALA A 58 8.20 -24.98 0.84
C ALA A 58 6.81 -25.61 0.64
N ASN A 59 5.86 -24.86 0.06
CA ASN A 59 4.51 -25.34 -0.20
C ASN A 59 4.48 -26.41 -1.30
N GLU A 60 5.27 -26.27 -2.36
CA GLU A 60 5.41 -27.33 -3.39
C GLU A 60 5.96 -28.62 -2.77
N THR A 61 6.96 -28.51 -1.90
CA THR A 61 7.54 -29.66 -1.19
C THR A 61 6.51 -30.33 -0.29
N LEU A 62 5.72 -29.54 0.45
CA LEU A 62 4.67 -30.06 1.32
C LEU A 62 3.58 -30.79 0.52
N GLU A 63 3.14 -30.23 -0.60
CA GLU A 63 2.13 -30.88 -1.46
C GLU A 63 2.66 -32.16 -2.11
N LYS A 64 3.94 -32.19 -2.51
CA LYS A 64 4.60 -33.43 -2.96
C LYS A 64 4.61 -34.50 -1.87
N LEU A 65 4.99 -34.15 -0.64
CA LEU A 65 4.98 -35.08 0.49
C LEU A 65 3.56 -35.60 0.78
N ARG A 66 2.56 -34.72 0.82
CA ARG A 66 1.15 -35.08 1.03
C ARG A 66 0.65 -36.02 -0.06
N LYS A 67 1.01 -35.77 -1.33
CA LYS A 67 0.63 -36.64 -2.45
C LYS A 67 1.29 -38.02 -2.32
N THR A 68 2.58 -38.08 -2.01
CA THR A 68 3.30 -39.35 -1.81
C THR A 68 2.75 -40.12 -0.61
N HIS A 69 2.48 -39.45 0.50
CA HIS A 69 1.86 -40.06 1.69
C HIS A 69 0.51 -40.72 1.35
N ARG A 70 -0.38 -40.00 0.65
CA ARG A 70 -1.67 -40.57 0.19
C ARG A 70 -1.47 -41.77 -0.73
N ALA A 71 -0.52 -41.70 -1.67
CA ALA A 71 -0.22 -42.80 -2.57
C ALA A 71 0.29 -44.06 -1.83
N LEU A 72 1.13 -43.87 -0.81
CA LEU A 72 1.65 -44.95 0.03
C LEU A 72 0.54 -45.61 0.86
N LEU A 73 -0.38 -44.82 1.44
CA LEU A 73 -1.54 -45.33 2.16
C LEU A 73 -2.46 -46.15 1.24
N GLU A 74 -2.74 -45.66 0.04
CA GLU A 74 -3.57 -46.41 -0.93
C GLU A 74 -2.86 -47.68 -1.41
N ARG A 75 -1.53 -47.65 -1.62
CA ARG A 75 -0.74 -48.84 -1.95
C ARG A 75 -0.77 -49.86 -0.81
N SER A 76 -0.66 -49.42 0.45
CA SER A 76 -0.75 -50.28 1.63
C SER A 76 -2.13 -50.95 1.71
N LYS A 77 -3.21 -50.19 1.54
CA LYS A 77 -4.58 -50.75 1.51
C LYS A 77 -4.81 -51.73 0.36
N ALA A 78 -4.25 -51.45 -0.83
CA ALA A 78 -4.35 -52.34 -1.98
C ALA A 78 -3.61 -53.67 -1.72
N ALA A 79 -2.38 -53.60 -1.18
CA ALA A 79 -1.62 -54.77 -0.77
C ALA A 79 -2.34 -55.57 0.32
N GLU A 80 -2.98 -54.89 1.28
CA GLU A 80 -3.79 -55.53 2.31
C GLU A 80 -4.95 -56.35 1.73
N LYS A 81 -5.71 -55.76 0.81
CA LYS A 81 -6.81 -56.44 0.13
C LYS A 81 -6.30 -57.64 -0.68
N ALA A 82 -5.18 -57.46 -1.40
CA ALA A 82 -4.58 -58.51 -2.22
C ALA A 82 -4.14 -59.72 -1.39
N TRP A 83 -3.38 -59.53 -0.31
CA TRP A 83 -2.93 -60.69 0.49
C TRP A 83 -4.09 -61.39 1.20
N LYS A 84 -5.12 -60.65 1.64
CA LYS A 84 -6.32 -61.25 2.25
C LYS A 84 -7.07 -62.11 1.25
N GLN A 85 -7.23 -61.62 0.02
CA GLN A 85 -7.86 -62.37 -1.07
C GLN A 85 -7.05 -63.63 -1.43
N ASP A 86 -5.73 -63.51 -1.55
CA ASP A 86 -4.84 -64.63 -1.86
C ASP A 86 -4.81 -65.67 -0.72
N PHE A 87 -4.88 -65.22 0.53
CA PHE A 87 -4.95 -66.10 1.69
C PHE A 87 -6.28 -66.87 1.74
N MET A 88 -7.40 -66.21 1.39
CA MET A 88 -8.69 -66.87 1.29
C MET A 88 -8.73 -67.87 0.12
N SER A 89 -8.21 -67.50 -1.05
CA SER A 89 -8.18 -68.38 -2.23
C SER A 89 -7.25 -69.59 -2.05
N SER A 90 -6.16 -69.43 -1.29
CA SER A 90 -5.25 -70.51 -0.91
C SER A 90 -5.75 -71.39 0.24
N HIS A 91 -6.99 -71.18 0.70
CA HIS A 91 -7.61 -71.89 1.82
C HIS A 91 -6.81 -71.76 3.13
N GLY A 92 -6.28 -70.56 3.41
CA GLY A 92 -5.56 -70.25 4.63
C GLY A 92 -4.07 -70.65 4.61
N LYS A 93 -3.52 -71.02 3.46
CA LYS A 93 -2.09 -71.32 3.32
C LYS A 93 -1.31 -70.03 3.05
N GLN A 94 -0.20 -69.83 3.79
CA GLN A 94 0.77 -68.78 3.46
C GLN A 94 1.52 -69.15 2.17
N SER A 95 1.00 -68.69 1.04
CA SER A 95 1.67 -68.78 -0.25
C SER A 95 2.77 -67.72 -0.35
N LYS A 96 3.68 -67.88 -1.32
CA LYS A 96 4.69 -66.86 -1.63
C LYS A 96 4.06 -65.51 -1.98
N SER A 97 2.89 -65.47 -2.65
CA SER A 97 2.24 -64.19 -2.99
C SER A 97 1.63 -63.51 -1.76
N VAL A 98 1.09 -64.27 -0.80
CA VAL A 98 0.61 -63.73 0.48
C VAL A 98 1.76 -63.04 1.24
N LEU A 99 2.92 -63.71 1.34
CA LEU A 99 4.10 -63.13 2.01
C LEU A 99 4.61 -61.87 1.31
N GLU A 100 4.64 -61.88 -0.02
CA GLU A 100 5.08 -60.73 -0.81
C GLU A 100 4.14 -59.53 -0.62
N HIS A 101 2.82 -59.73 -0.71
CA HIS A 101 1.86 -58.65 -0.48
C HIS A 101 1.85 -58.16 0.97
N GLN A 102 2.07 -59.03 1.96
CA GLN A 102 2.26 -58.60 3.36
C GLN A 102 3.51 -57.75 3.53
N LYS A 103 4.62 -58.13 2.88
CA LYS A 103 5.86 -57.34 2.88
C LYS A 103 5.63 -55.96 2.23
N GLN A 104 5.00 -55.91 1.07
CA GLN A 104 4.66 -54.66 0.38
C GLN A 104 3.75 -53.75 1.22
N GLN A 105 2.78 -54.33 1.94
CA GLN A 105 1.92 -53.58 2.87
C GLN A 105 2.76 -52.95 3.99
N ALA A 106 3.64 -53.73 4.63
CA ALA A 106 4.49 -53.28 5.72
C ALA A 106 5.46 -52.18 5.26
N GLU A 107 6.14 -52.36 4.13
CA GLU A 107 7.04 -51.36 3.54
C GLU A 107 6.31 -50.05 3.23
N SER A 108 5.14 -50.14 2.59
CA SER A 108 4.34 -48.95 2.25
C SER A 108 3.88 -48.21 3.50
N ARG A 109 3.55 -48.93 4.58
CA ARG A 109 3.12 -48.34 5.84
C ARG A 109 4.26 -47.62 6.56
N VAL A 110 5.44 -48.24 6.65
CA VAL A 110 6.63 -47.61 7.25
C VAL A 110 7.02 -46.35 6.48
N GLN A 111 6.99 -46.40 5.14
CA GLN A 111 7.26 -45.22 4.32
C GLN A 111 6.20 -44.12 4.49
N ALA A 112 4.93 -44.50 4.68
CA ALA A 112 3.86 -43.53 4.94
C ALA A 112 4.07 -42.82 6.27
N GLU A 113 4.39 -43.57 7.34
CA GLU A 113 4.70 -43.01 8.67
C GLU A 113 5.88 -42.02 8.60
N GLN A 114 6.95 -42.36 7.87
CA GLN A 114 8.08 -41.44 7.62
C GLN A 114 7.66 -40.16 6.90
N HIS A 115 6.80 -40.26 5.88
CA HIS A 115 6.30 -39.07 5.18
C HIS A 115 5.36 -38.25 6.04
N GLU A 116 4.56 -38.88 6.91
CA GLU A 116 3.71 -38.19 7.88
C GLU A 116 4.55 -37.36 8.85
N ASP A 117 5.65 -37.93 9.35
CA ASP A 117 6.58 -37.19 10.22
C ASP A 117 7.22 -36.02 9.47
N MET A 118 7.69 -36.22 8.23
CA MET A 118 8.23 -35.13 7.40
C MET A 118 7.20 -34.01 7.17
N ILE A 119 5.93 -34.37 6.94
CA ILE A 119 4.83 -33.40 6.81
C ILE A 119 4.65 -32.62 8.12
N ARG A 120 4.59 -33.30 9.26
CA ARG A 120 4.45 -32.66 10.58
C ARG A 120 5.58 -31.69 10.91
N LEU A 121 6.80 -31.97 10.44
CA LEU A 121 7.94 -31.08 10.60
C LEU A 121 7.87 -29.86 9.67
N LEU A 122 7.36 -30.03 8.46
CA LEU A 122 7.33 -28.98 7.43
C LEU A 122 6.11 -28.05 7.54
N GLU A 123 4.97 -28.54 8.02
CA GLU A 123 3.72 -27.76 8.15
C GLU A 123 3.89 -26.47 8.96
N PRO A 124 4.50 -26.48 10.17
CA PRO A 124 4.73 -25.24 10.94
C PRO A 124 5.64 -24.26 10.19
N LYS A 125 6.58 -24.76 9.39
CA LYS A 125 7.49 -23.92 8.60
C LYS A 125 6.74 -23.24 7.45
N VAL A 126 5.86 -23.96 6.76
CA VAL A 126 5.00 -23.38 5.72
C VAL A 126 4.06 -22.34 6.33
N GLU A 127 3.44 -22.62 7.48
CA GLU A 127 2.58 -21.65 8.18
C GLU A 127 3.36 -20.38 8.56
N GLN A 128 4.58 -20.52 9.07
CA GLN A 128 5.45 -19.38 9.37
C GLN A 128 5.74 -18.55 8.12
N LEU A 129 6.10 -19.19 7.00
CA LEU A 129 6.38 -18.52 5.73
C LEU A 129 5.14 -17.82 5.17
N GLN A 130 3.96 -18.42 5.33
CA GLN A 130 2.70 -17.79 4.93
C GLN A 130 2.47 -16.47 5.69
N LEU A 131 2.65 -16.48 7.01
CA LEU A 131 2.51 -15.26 7.83
C LEU A 131 3.57 -14.20 7.48
N LEU A 132 4.83 -14.60 7.33
CA LEU A 132 5.92 -13.68 6.95
C LEU A 132 5.70 -13.06 5.57
N THR A 133 5.30 -13.87 4.59
CA THR A 133 5.01 -13.41 3.22
C THR A 133 3.85 -12.41 3.21
N ALA A 134 2.82 -12.67 4.03
CA ALA A 134 1.66 -11.80 4.13
C ALA A 134 2.01 -10.44 4.79
N LEU A 135 2.87 -10.43 5.81
CA LEU A 135 3.41 -9.19 6.40
C LEU A 135 4.31 -8.42 5.41
N ALA A 136 5.15 -9.13 4.65
CA ALA A 136 5.99 -8.52 3.62
C ALA A 136 5.13 -7.89 2.52
N ARG A 137 4.04 -8.55 2.11
CA ARG A 137 3.06 -8.01 1.15
C ARG A 137 2.43 -6.72 1.66
N GLN A 138 1.98 -6.68 2.92
CA GLN A 138 1.40 -5.47 3.51
C GLN A 138 2.42 -4.31 3.52
N THR A 139 3.69 -4.62 3.80
CA THR A 139 4.78 -3.64 3.80
C THR A 139 5.04 -3.10 2.39
N TYR A 140 5.06 -3.99 1.39
CA TYR A 140 5.16 -3.63 -0.03
C TYR A 140 4.00 -2.74 -0.48
N GLU A 141 2.75 -3.12 -0.21
CA GLU A 141 1.56 -2.33 -0.58
C GLU A 141 1.60 -0.91 0.05
N SER A 142 1.99 -0.83 1.33
CA SER A 142 2.17 0.44 2.03
C SER A 142 3.30 1.29 1.43
N ALA A 143 4.44 0.68 1.13
CA ALA A 143 5.58 1.37 0.51
C ALA A 143 5.26 1.86 -0.90
N ALA A 144 4.54 1.06 -1.70
CA ALA A 144 4.10 1.43 -3.04
C ALA A 144 3.14 2.64 -3.01
N GLN A 145 2.18 2.64 -2.09
CA GLN A 145 1.28 3.78 -1.90
C GLN A 145 2.05 5.03 -1.46
N ALA A 146 2.96 4.90 -0.50
CA ALA A 146 3.78 6.02 -0.05
C ALA A 146 4.68 6.58 -1.16
N ALA A 147 5.30 5.72 -1.97
CA ALA A 147 6.11 6.13 -3.11
C ALA A 147 5.28 6.85 -4.17
N LYS A 148 4.08 6.36 -4.48
CA LYS A 148 3.14 7.01 -5.41
C LYS A 148 2.76 8.41 -4.92
N GLU A 149 2.40 8.54 -3.65
CA GLU A 149 2.05 9.83 -3.04
C GLU A 149 3.22 10.82 -3.08
N VAL A 150 4.41 10.38 -2.68
CA VAL A 150 5.62 11.22 -2.67
C VAL A 150 6.01 11.64 -4.09
N HIS A 151 5.96 10.72 -5.05
CA HIS A 151 6.27 11.03 -6.44
C HIS A 151 5.27 11.99 -7.06
N ALA A 152 3.96 11.73 -6.91
CA ALA A 152 2.91 12.60 -7.43
C ALA A 152 2.99 14.01 -6.82
N TYR A 153 3.25 14.09 -5.51
CA TYR A 153 3.41 15.36 -4.83
C TYR A 153 4.66 16.11 -5.29
N SER A 154 5.82 15.45 -5.35
CA SER A 154 7.07 16.03 -5.85
C SER A 154 6.93 16.55 -7.29
N ALA A 155 6.34 15.73 -8.17
CA ALA A 155 6.08 16.10 -9.56
C ALA A 155 5.11 17.29 -9.67
N LEU A 156 4.06 17.33 -8.84
CA LEU A 156 3.15 18.47 -8.80
C LEU A 156 3.91 19.76 -8.43
N LEU A 157 4.76 19.71 -7.41
CA LEU A 157 5.54 20.89 -6.99
C LEU A 157 6.50 21.36 -8.07
N GLN A 158 7.23 20.44 -8.67
CA GLN A 158 8.15 20.76 -9.75
C GLN A 158 7.42 21.39 -10.94
N ASN A 159 6.33 20.78 -11.39
CA ASN A 159 5.51 21.33 -12.48
C ASN A 159 4.93 22.71 -12.13
N MET A 160 4.53 22.94 -10.88
CA MET A 160 4.04 24.26 -10.43
C MET A 160 5.15 25.31 -10.38
N GLN A 161 6.38 24.93 -10.02
CA GLN A 161 7.54 25.83 -10.08
C GLN A 161 7.90 26.18 -11.52
N GLU A 162 7.89 25.20 -12.42
CA GLU A 162 8.09 25.41 -13.85
C GLU A 162 7.00 26.32 -14.44
N LEU A 163 5.73 26.10 -14.09
CA LEU A 163 4.62 26.97 -14.49
C LEU A 163 4.78 28.40 -13.94
N ALA A 164 5.25 28.56 -12.71
CA ALA A 164 5.45 29.86 -12.08
C ALA A 164 6.61 30.67 -12.68
N THR A 165 7.56 29.99 -13.32
CA THR A 165 8.73 30.60 -13.98
C THR A 165 8.58 30.74 -15.49
N ALA A 166 7.49 30.21 -16.06
CA ALA A 166 7.16 30.38 -17.47
C ALA A 166 6.93 31.86 -17.83
N GLU A 167 7.25 32.24 -19.06
CA GLU A 167 7.12 33.63 -19.53
C GLU A 167 5.68 34.18 -19.37
N GLN A 168 4.68 33.30 -19.49
CA GLN A 168 3.27 33.66 -19.37
C GLN A 168 2.81 33.83 -17.92
N ALA A 169 3.60 33.38 -16.94
CA ALA A 169 3.24 33.43 -15.51
C ALA A 169 3.06 34.87 -15.02
N GLN A 170 3.89 35.81 -15.48
CA GLN A 170 3.77 37.21 -15.11
C GLN A 170 2.49 37.83 -15.69
N ALA A 171 2.15 37.55 -16.95
CA ALA A 171 0.92 38.04 -17.57
C ALA A 171 -0.34 37.50 -16.87
N VAL A 172 -0.32 36.23 -16.43
CA VAL A 172 -1.40 35.66 -15.60
C VAL A 172 -1.47 36.39 -14.27
N ARG A 173 -0.35 36.61 -13.59
CA ARG A 173 -0.29 37.32 -12.30
C ARG A 173 -0.87 38.73 -12.40
N ASP A 174 -0.56 39.46 -13.46
CA ASP A 174 -1.07 40.82 -13.67
C ASP A 174 -2.60 40.83 -13.90
N CYS A 175 -3.15 39.77 -14.48
CA CYS A 175 -4.61 39.60 -14.64
C CYS A 175 -5.32 39.15 -13.35
N LEU A 176 -4.60 38.58 -12.37
CA LEU A 176 -5.21 38.11 -11.12
C LEU A 176 -5.61 39.24 -10.18
N GLU A 177 -4.87 40.36 -10.16
CA GLU A 177 -5.15 41.50 -9.29
C GLU A 177 -6.57 42.10 -9.49
N PRO A 178 -7.01 42.45 -10.71
CA PRO A 178 -8.37 42.95 -10.91
C PRO A 178 -9.44 41.89 -10.60
N MET A 179 -9.16 40.61 -10.86
CA MET A 179 -10.07 39.51 -10.51
C MET A 179 -10.20 39.35 -8.99
N PHE A 180 -9.10 39.44 -8.24
CA PHE A 180 -9.08 39.37 -6.79
C PHE A 180 -9.85 40.53 -6.16
N GLU A 181 -9.67 41.74 -6.68
CA GLU A 181 -10.43 42.90 -6.22
C GLU A 181 -11.93 42.72 -6.52
N HIS A 182 -12.29 42.17 -7.68
CA HIS A 182 -13.69 41.85 -7.99
C HIS A 182 -14.30 40.85 -7.00
N VAL A 183 -13.60 39.74 -6.72
CA VAL A 183 -14.06 38.73 -5.74
C VAL A 183 -14.19 39.33 -4.33
N ALA A 184 -13.28 40.22 -3.95
CA ALA A 184 -13.35 40.93 -2.66
C ALA A 184 -14.57 41.85 -2.61
N ILE A 185 -14.82 42.62 -3.67
CA ILE A 185 -15.99 43.50 -3.79
C ILE A 185 -17.28 42.69 -3.76
N GLU A 186 -17.39 41.61 -4.52
CA GLU A 186 -18.58 40.74 -4.53
C GLU A 186 -18.84 40.11 -3.15
N THR A 187 -17.79 39.66 -2.47
CA THR A 187 -17.92 39.11 -1.11
C THR A 187 -18.39 40.16 -0.11
N CYS A 188 -17.88 41.40 -0.21
CA CYS A 188 -18.35 42.52 0.62
C CYS A 188 -19.73 43.07 0.21
N ASN A 189 -20.20 42.78 -0.99
CA ASN A 189 -21.52 43.18 -1.48
C ASN A 189 -22.59 42.11 -1.25
N ASP A 190 -22.21 40.89 -0.90
CA ASP A 190 -23.12 39.80 -0.59
C ASP A 190 -23.93 40.13 0.68
N PRO A 191 -25.23 40.45 0.55
CA PRO A 191 -26.06 40.89 1.67
C PRO A 191 -26.27 39.78 2.70
N LEU A 192 -26.27 38.51 2.28
CA LEU A 192 -26.47 37.38 3.18
C LEU A 192 -25.21 37.13 4.00
N TYR A 193 -24.04 37.20 3.36
CA TYR A 193 -22.76 37.05 4.03
C TYR A 193 -22.49 38.21 5.00
N MET A 194 -22.69 39.45 4.57
CA MET A 194 -22.39 40.64 5.39
C MET A 194 -23.40 40.88 6.52
N ALA A 195 -24.63 40.35 6.41
CA ALA A 195 -25.61 40.39 7.51
C ALA A 195 -25.11 39.67 8.77
N HIS A 196 -24.25 38.65 8.64
CA HIS A 196 -23.64 37.98 9.79
C HIS A 196 -22.74 38.90 10.63
N PHE A 197 -22.24 39.97 10.02
CA PHE A 197 -21.40 40.99 10.66
C PHE A 197 -22.18 42.28 10.97
N GLY A 198 -23.52 42.25 10.88
CA GLY A 198 -24.38 43.41 11.14
C GLY A 198 -24.26 44.53 10.09
N VAL A 199 -23.70 44.24 8.92
CA VAL A 199 -23.47 45.22 7.85
C VAL A 199 -24.60 45.19 6.82
N ASP A 200 -25.17 46.37 6.56
CA ASP A 200 -26.22 46.59 5.55
C ASP A 200 -25.59 47.03 4.21
N THR A 201 -25.50 46.09 3.27
CA THR A 201 -24.87 46.31 1.95
C THR A 201 -25.70 47.20 1.01
N SER A 202 -26.91 47.63 1.39
CA SER A 202 -27.72 48.56 0.59
C SER A 202 -27.23 50.01 0.63
N LYS A 203 -26.37 50.37 1.61
CA LYS A 203 -25.96 51.76 1.89
C LYS A 203 -24.59 52.16 1.36
N ARG A 204 -23.69 51.20 1.15
CA ARG A 204 -22.36 51.37 0.53
C ARG A 204 -22.03 50.09 -0.23
N LEU A 205 -21.09 50.16 -1.17
CA LEU A 205 -20.65 49.02 -1.97
C LEU A 205 -19.14 48.85 -1.85
N GLY A 206 -18.67 47.61 -1.89
CA GLY A 206 -17.26 47.20 -1.92
C GLY A 206 -16.59 47.17 -0.55
N ARG A 207 -15.26 47.23 -0.56
CA ARG A 207 -14.40 47.03 0.63
C ARG A 207 -14.49 48.14 1.68
N GLY A 208 -15.24 49.21 1.41
CA GLY A 208 -15.43 50.35 2.32
C GLY A 208 -16.14 50.02 3.64
N PHE A 209 -16.73 48.83 3.79
CA PHE A 209 -17.30 48.36 5.05
C PHE A 209 -16.27 47.77 6.03
N LEU A 210 -15.08 47.38 5.54
CA LEU A 210 -14.03 46.82 6.40
C LEU A 210 -13.64 47.80 7.53
N SER A 211 -13.73 49.12 7.30
CA SER A 211 -13.47 50.12 8.35
C SER A 211 -14.52 50.17 9.47
N GLN A 212 -15.65 49.48 9.32
CA GLN A 212 -16.75 49.44 10.30
C GLN A 212 -16.77 48.15 11.12
N LEU A 213 -16.03 47.13 10.66
CA LEU A 213 -15.89 45.86 11.35
C LEU A 213 -14.86 45.98 12.49
N THR A 214 -15.03 45.15 13.51
CA THR A 214 -13.99 44.95 14.53
C THR A 214 -12.74 44.31 13.91
N GLN A 215 -11.63 44.29 14.65
CA GLN A 215 -10.38 43.71 14.17
C GLN A 215 -10.51 42.19 13.90
N GLU A 216 -11.26 41.46 14.73
CA GLU A 216 -11.48 40.02 14.58
C GLU A 216 -12.36 39.72 13.36
N GLU A 217 -13.46 40.46 13.19
CA GLU A 217 -14.36 40.32 12.03
C GLU A 217 -13.64 40.68 10.72
N ASN A 218 -12.81 41.72 10.74
CA ASN A 218 -11.97 42.06 9.59
C ASN A 218 -11.00 40.94 9.23
N GLN A 219 -10.38 40.29 10.21
CA GLN A 219 -9.51 39.14 9.95
C GLN A 219 -10.28 37.98 9.34
N GLN A 220 -11.49 37.70 9.85
CA GLN A 220 -12.35 36.65 9.33
C GLN A 220 -12.82 36.91 7.89
N VAL A 221 -13.29 38.12 7.61
CA VAL A 221 -13.75 38.51 6.26
C VAL A 221 -12.58 38.48 5.26
N ASN A 222 -11.41 38.99 5.64
CA ASN A 222 -10.24 38.92 4.77
C ASN A 222 -9.79 37.46 4.51
N HIS A 223 -9.87 36.59 5.51
CA HIS A 223 -9.58 35.16 5.34
C HIS A 223 -10.55 34.48 4.38
N ASP A 224 -11.85 34.78 4.48
CA ASP A 224 -12.86 34.22 3.57
C ASP A 224 -12.73 34.77 2.14
N ILE A 225 -12.39 36.04 1.98
CA ILE A 225 -12.06 36.64 0.67
C ILE A 225 -10.87 35.90 0.05
N GLU A 226 -9.78 35.72 0.80
CA GLU A 226 -8.58 35.00 0.33
C GLU A 226 -8.94 33.55 -0.08
N LYS A 227 -9.75 32.86 0.72
CA LYS A 227 -10.23 31.51 0.41
C LYS A 227 -11.04 31.46 -0.89
N ARG A 228 -11.95 32.43 -1.11
CA ARG A 228 -12.76 32.53 -2.34
C ARG A 228 -11.89 32.86 -3.55
N GLN A 229 -10.91 33.74 -3.40
CA GLN A 229 -9.93 34.10 -4.45
C GLN A 229 -9.13 32.88 -4.91
N LEU A 230 -8.57 32.11 -3.96
CA LEU A 230 -7.81 30.88 -4.26
C LEU A 230 -8.70 29.79 -4.89
N ALA A 231 -9.93 29.64 -4.41
CA ALA A 231 -10.89 28.69 -4.99
C ALA A 231 -11.28 29.05 -6.43
N ALA A 232 -11.45 30.34 -6.75
CA ALA A 232 -11.75 30.80 -8.10
C ALA A 232 -10.62 30.48 -9.09
N ILE A 233 -9.36 30.69 -8.69
CA ILE A 233 -8.19 30.29 -9.50
C ILE A 233 -8.17 28.78 -9.68
N GLY A 234 -8.31 28.01 -8.60
CA GLY A 234 -8.28 26.55 -8.67
C GLY A 234 -9.37 26.01 -9.61
N ALA A 235 -10.58 26.56 -9.54
CA ALA A 235 -11.68 26.18 -10.42
C ALA A 235 -11.42 26.55 -11.89
N LEU A 236 -10.86 27.74 -12.15
CA LEU A 236 -10.49 28.16 -13.50
C LEU A 236 -9.40 27.25 -14.08
N PHE A 237 -8.36 26.97 -13.30
CA PHE A 237 -7.25 26.11 -13.70
C PHE A 237 -7.75 24.69 -14.02
N LEU A 238 -8.53 24.07 -13.13
CA LEU A 238 -9.07 22.72 -13.34
C LEU A 238 -10.00 22.62 -14.56
N LYS A 239 -10.75 23.67 -14.89
CA LYS A 239 -11.62 23.69 -16.08
C LYS A 239 -10.85 23.80 -17.40
N LEU A 240 -9.65 24.38 -17.36
CA LEU A 240 -8.81 24.57 -18.54
C LEU A 240 -7.87 23.39 -18.79
N LEU A 241 -7.62 22.55 -17.77
CA LEU A 241 -6.82 21.35 -17.94
C LEU A 241 -7.56 20.33 -18.83
N PRO A 242 -6.84 19.67 -19.76
CA PRO A 242 -7.41 18.55 -20.48
C PRO A 242 -7.83 17.47 -19.47
N LEU A 243 -8.93 16.76 -19.77
CA LEU A 243 -9.34 15.60 -18.99
C LEU A 243 -8.15 14.65 -18.89
N PRO A 244 -7.89 14.07 -17.70
CA PRO A 244 -6.81 13.11 -17.57
C PRO A 244 -7.07 11.99 -18.58
N ASN A 245 -6.12 11.78 -19.49
CA ASN A 245 -6.01 10.46 -20.11
C ASN A 245 -5.74 9.50 -18.95
N ASP A 246 -6.43 8.36 -18.93
CA ASP A 246 -6.18 7.31 -17.95
C ASP A 246 -4.71 6.89 -18.07
N CYS A 247 -3.84 7.54 -17.31
CA CYS A 247 -2.44 7.17 -17.21
C CYS A 247 -2.41 5.90 -16.37
N ASP A 248 -2.59 4.77 -17.05
CA ASP A 248 -2.38 3.41 -16.59
C ASP A 248 -0.88 3.14 -16.30
N GLU A 249 -0.19 4.04 -15.60
CA GLU A 249 1.04 3.71 -14.90
C GLU A 249 0.69 3.14 -13.52
N HIS A 250 -0.18 2.14 -13.52
CA HIS A 250 -0.25 1.22 -12.41
C HIS A 250 1.04 0.40 -12.43
N GLN A 251 2.00 0.75 -11.57
CA GLN A 251 3.07 -0.18 -11.20
C GLN A 251 2.42 -1.55 -10.97
N ALA A 252 2.73 -2.51 -11.84
CA ALA A 252 2.06 -3.80 -11.86
C ALA A 252 2.20 -4.44 -10.48
N VAL A 253 1.08 -4.53 -9.75
CA VAL A 253 1.04 -5.13 -8.43
C VAL A 253 1.45 -6.58 -8.57
N ILE A 254 2.43 -7.03 -7.78
CA ILE A 254 2.89 -8.42 -7.84
C ILE A 254 1.72 -9.33 -7.42
N PRO A 255 1.31 -10.29 -8.29
CA PRO A 255 0.15 -11.14 -8.01
C PRO A 255 0.44 -12.10 -6.85
N ALA A 256 -0.56 -12.30 -5.99
CA ALA A 256 -0.52 -13.24 -4.88
C ALA A 256 -0.37 -14.68 -5.37
N LEU A 257 0.38 -15.50 -4.63
CA LEU A 257 0.30 -16.94 -4.74
C LEU A 257 -1.01 -17.46 -4.13
N SER A 258 -1.52 -18.57 -4.65
CA SER A 258 -2.72 -19.22 -4.10
C SER A 258 -2.55 -19.76 -2.68
N CYS A 259 -1.30 -19.94 -2.23
CA CYS A 259 -0.96 -20.38 -0.88
C CYS A 259 -0.68 -19.22 0.09
N GLU A 260 -0.75 -17.96 -0.36
CA GLU A 260 -0.64 -16.80 0.53
C GLU A 260 -1.91 -16.65 1.38
N ILE A 261 -1.72 -16.15 2.61
CA ILE A 261 -2.83 -15.79 3.49
C ILE A 261 -3.43 -14.47 2.96
N PRO A 262 -4.75 -14.40 2.74
CA PRO A 262 -5.38 -13.18 2.27
C PRO A 262 -5.31 -12.08 3.35
N ARG A 263 -5.30 -10.82 2.92
CA ARG A 263 -5.15 -9.67 3.82
C ARG A 263 -6.24 -9.65 4.90
N GLU A 264 -7.47 -10.05 4.57
CA GLU A 264 -8.59 -10.09 5.50
C GLU A 264 -8.43 -11.17 6.58
N ALA A 265 -7.53 -12.13 6.42
CA ALA A 265 -7.24 -13.14 7.44
C ALA A 265 -6.19 -12.65 8.46
N ILE A 266 -5.43 -11.59 8.16
CA ILE A 266 -4.46 -10.96 9.07
C ILE A 266 -5.17 -9.89 9.92
N GLN A 267 -6.25 -10.25 10.60
CA GLN A 267 -7.12 -9.25 11.25
C GLN A 267 -6.48 -8.59 12.48
N ASN A 268 -5.54 -9.27 13.15
CA ASN A 268 -4.94 -8.80 14.39
C ASN A 268 -3.41 -8.93 14.35
N SER A 269 -2.70 -7.80 14.31
CA SER A 269 -1.23 -7.75 14.34
C SER A 269 -0.65 -8.47 15.57
N MET A 270 -1.27 -8.29 16.74
CA MET A 270 -0.87 -8.95 17.98
C MET A 270 -1.04 -10.47 17.94
N ALA A 271 -2.13 -10.97 17.34
CA ALA A 271 -2.36 -12.40 17.19
C ALA A 271 -1.34 -13.01 16.21
N THR A 272 -1.05 -12.31 15.13
CA THR A 272 -0.05 -12.71 14.12
C THR A 272 1.35 -12.80 14.74
N VAL A 273 1.76 -11.79 15.50
CA VAL A 273 3.06 -11.78 16.20
C VAL A 273 3.14 -12.89 17.24
N ARG A 274 2.07 -13.12 18.00
CA ARG A 274 2.02 -14.23 18.96
C ARG A 274 2.16 -15.58 18.25
N ARG A 275 1.44 -15.78 17.14
CA ARG A 275 1.50 -17.02 16.37
C ARG A 275 2.89 -17.26 15.77
N LEU A 276 3.52 -16.22 15.24
CA LEU A 276 4.90 -16.30 14.76
C LEU A 276 5.87 -16.74 15.86
N LYS A 277 5.76 -16.18 17.07
CA LYS A 277 6.59 -16.61 18.22
C LYS A 277 6.33 -18.06 18.63
N GLU A 278 5.07 -18.50 18.59
CA GLU A 278 4.71 -19.90 18.86
C GLU A 278 5.32 -20.85 17.83
N LEU A 279 5.29 -20.48 16.54
CA LEU A 279 5.90 -21.25 15.46
C LEU A 279 7.42 -21.27 15.53
N GLU A 280 8.05 -20.14 15.84
CA GLU A 280 9.50 -20.05 16.08
C GLU A 280 9.93 -20.97 17.24
N ALA A 281 9.20 -20.95 18.35
CA ALA A 281 9.47 -21.83 19.49
C ALA A 281 9.26 -23.31 19.13
N ALA A 282 8.26 -23.64 18.31
CA ALA A 282 8.02 -25.00 17.86
C ALA A 282 9.15 -25.49 16.94
N LEU A 283 9.59 -24.67 15.98
CA LEU A 283 10.68 -25.00 15.06
C LEU A 283 12.02 -25.12 15.79
N ALA A 284 12.29 -24.25 16.77
CA ALA A 284 13.51 -24.30 17.57
C ALA A 284 13.66 -25.62 18.35
N ARG A 285 12.54 -26.19 18.84
CA ARG A 285 12.53 -27.49 19.55
C ARG A 285 12.78 -28.68 18.63
N VAL A 286 12.51 -28.54 17.33
CA VAL A 286 12.76 -29.58 16.33
C VAL A 286 14.23 -29.58 15.89
N SER A 287 14.89 -28.42 15.95
CA SER A 287 16.30 -28.25 15.56
C SER A 287 17.32 -28.50 16.68
N ALA A 288 16.87 -28.70 17.93
CA ALA A 288 17.70 -28.92 19.12
C ALA A 288 17.80 -30.40 19.46
#